data_AF-A0A5B0KLE6-F1
#
_entry.id   AF-A0A5B0KLE6-F1
#
_cell.length_a   1.000
_cell.length_b   1.000
_cell.length_c   1.000
_cell.angle_alpha   90.00
_cell.angle_beta   90.00
_cell.angle_gamma   90.00
#
_symmetry.space_group_name_H-M   'P 1'
#
loop_
_entity.id
_entity.type
_entity.pdbx_description
1 polymer ?
#
loop_
_entity_poly.entity_id
_entity_poly.type
_entity_poly.pdbx_seq_one_letter_code
_entity_poly.pdbx_strand_id
1 'polypeptide(L)'
;MQVRGAVRIPGTYPVAETASVEALLATAGGPATTADFSSVEITTAAGQRRRLDLRDGASARTALHPGDSLRINPVPQALEARAVTISGAVRRPGSYDVARGETLSSLIDRAGGLTEEAYPAGTSFLRDSERKRERAWFDQQARDLERWMVQEVEKGEAARSDVVGLARQLATQLRGVEPLGRIVVEADPLVLRQRPELDVLLEPDDRIVIPKRPLTVTVTGEVLHPTAAQFVSGKTADGYLRDAGGASRNADDARIFLVLPDGRAQPLSLSSWNHTVTAIPPGSSIVVPRDPKPFDLMEFSKNMGTILGQLAISAAAIAVISE
;
A
#
# COMPACT_ATOMS: atom_id res chain seq x y z
N MET A 1 -9.89 2.62 -47.86
CA MET A 1 -9.05 3.15 -46.75
C MET A 1 -9.50 2.53 -45.45
N GLN A 2 -8.64 2.52 -44.43
CA GLN A 2 -9.01 1.96 -43.12
C GLN A 2 -8.88 3.02 -42.02
N VAL A 3 -9.91 3.17 -41.18
CA VAL A 3 -9.89 4.06 -40.01
C VAL A 3 -9.91 3.21 -38.75
N ARG A 4 -8.96 3.45 -37.84
CA ARG A 4 -8.79 2.71 -36.58
C ARG A 4 -8.63 3.66 -35.39
N GLY A 5 -9.00 3.19 -34.21
CA GLY A 5 -8.76 3.88 -32.95
C GLY A 5 -9.96 4.71 -32.46
N ALA A 6 -9.70 5.88 -31.89
CA ALA A 6 -10.67 6.74 -31.20
C ALA A 6 -11.57 7.54 -32.19
N VAL A 7 -12.34 6.81 -32.99
CA VAL A 7 -13.39 7.33 -33.87
C VAL A 7 -14.72 6.68 -33.52
N ARG A 8 -15.84 7.31 -33.87
CA ARG A 8 -17.17 6.74 -33.53
C ARG A 8 -17.43 5.41 -34.21
N ILE A 9 -17.06 5.30 -35.48
CA ILE A 9 -17.26 4.10 -36.29
C ILE A 9 -15.88 3.73 -36.88
N PRO A 10 -15.12 2.83 -36.24
CA PRO A 10 -13.90 2.30 -36.84
C PRO A 10 -14.26 1.28 -37.92
N GLY A 11 -13.51 1.26 -39.02
CA GLY A 11 -13.84 0.35 -40.11
C GLY A 11 -13.09 0.64 -41.41
N THR A 12 -13.46 -0.11 -42.44
CA THR A 12 -12.96 0.08 -43.79
C THR A 12 -13.97 0.91 -44.58
N TYR A 13 -13.48 1.97 -45.22
CA TYR A 13 -14.28 2.89 -46.00
C TYR A 13 -13.89 2.80 -47.48
N PRO A 14 -14.83 2.50 -48.38
CA PRO A 14 -14.58 2.49 -49.82
C PRO A 14 -14.40 3.93 -50.32
N VAL A 15 -13.38 4.15 -51.14
CA VAL A 15 -13.06 5.47 -51.70
C VAL A 15 -12.68 5.29 -53.17
N ALA A 16 -13.20 6.14 -54.05
CA ALA A 16 -13.07 5.98 -55.50
C ALA A 16 -11.64 6.28 -56.01
N GLU A 17 -11.05 7.40 -55.62
CA GLU A 17 -9.69 7.79 -56.04
C GLU A 17 -8.87 8.37 -54.89
N THR A 18 -9.31 9.48 -54.30
CA THR A 18 -8.66 10.11 -53.15
C THR A 18 -9.71 10.65 -52.18
N ALA A 19 -9.36 10.78 -50.90
CA ALA A 19 -10.19 11.44 -49.90
C ALA A 19 -9.32 12.22 -48.92
N SER A 20 -9.82 13.34 -48.40
CA SER A 20 -9.14 14.04 -47.32
C SER A 20 -9.33 13.30 -45.98
N VAL A 21 -8.38 13.52 -45.06
CA VAL A 21 -8.50 13.03 -43.67
C VAL A 21 -9.81 13.52 -43.02
N GLU A 22 -10.18 14.79 -43.26
CA GLU A 22 -11.44 15.38 -42.78
C GLU A 22 -12.68 14.65 -43.31
N ALA A 23 -12.76 14.39 -44.63
CA ALA A 23 -13.88 13.69 -45.23
C ALA A 23 -13.99 12.26 -44.71
N LEU A 24 -12.86 11.59 -44.54
CA LEU A 24 -12.80 10.24 -44.00
C LEU A 24 -13.26 10.20 -42.53
N LEU A 25 -12.85 11.18 -41.72
CA LEU A 25 -13.30 11.32 -40.33
C LEU A 25 -14.79 11.62 -40.22
N ALA A 26 -15.31 12.52 -41.05
CA ALA A 26 -16.74 12.83 -41.09
C ALA A 26 -17.57 11.58 -41.44
N THR A 27 -17.10 10.78 -42.40
CA THR A 27 -17.73 9.51 -42.80
C THR A 27 -17.65 8.46 -41.67
N ALA A 28 -16.60 8.49 -40.86
CA ALA A 28 -16.45 7.64 -39.68
C ALA A 28 -17.31 8.07 -38.47
N GLY A 29 -18.26 9.00 -38.66
CA GLY A 29 -19.09 9.56 -37.60
C GLY A 29 -18.39 10.61 -36.76
N GLY A 30 -17.25 11.12 -37.23
CA GLY A 30 -16.40 12.03 -36.50
C GLY A 30 -15.53 11.35 -35.43
N PRO A 31 -14.65 12.14 -34.80
CA PRO A 31 -13.78 11.65 -33.75
C PRO A 31 -14.56 11.31 -32.46
N ALA A 32 -14.05 10.35 -31.69
CA ALA A 32 -14.56 10.07 -30.35
C ALA A 32 -14.22 11.23 -29.39
N THR A 33 -14.95 11.33 -28.26
CA THR A 33 -14.67 12.34 -27.22
C THR A 33 -13.28 12.20 -26.60
N THR A 34 -12.71 11.00 -26.67
CA THR A 34 -11.38 10.67 -26.17
C THR A 34 -10.30 10.76 -27.23
N ALA A 35 -10.54 11.30 -28.43
CA ALA A 35 -9.58 11.28 -29.55
C ALA A 35 -8.42 12.28 -29.41
N ASP A 36 -7.17 11.84 -29.61
CA ASP A 36 -5.99 12.72 -29.68
C ASP A 36 -5.76 13.24 -31.09
N PHE A 37 -6.00 14.53 -31.29
CA PHE A 37 -5.76 15.20 -32.57
C PHE A 37 -4.32 15.66 -32.76
N SER A 38 -3.50 15.67 -31.71
CA SER A 38 -2.12 16.15 -31.76
C SER A 38 -1.16 15.14 -32.40
N SER A 39 -1.51 13.85 -32.37
CA SER A 39 -0.65 12.78 -32.89
C SER A 39 -1.44 11.71 -33.64
N VAL A 40 -1.99 12.09 -34.80
CA VAL A 40 -2.67 11.15 -35.69
C VAL A 40 -1.65 10.46 -36.59
N GLU A 41 -1.73 9.14 -36.71
CA GLU A 41 -0.81 8.34 -37.51
C GLU A 41 -1.47 7.89 -38.81
N ILE A 42 -0.82 8.18 -39.94
CA ILE A 42 -1.15 7.61 -41.24
C ILE A 42 -0.10 6.55 -41.57
N THR A 43 -0.55 5.36 -41.93
CA THR A 43 0.30 4.34 -42.55
C THR A 43 -0.14 4.16 -44.00
N THR A 44 0.74 4.46 -44.95
CA THR A 44 0.42 4.32 -46.37
C THR A 44 0.38 2.85 -46.80
N ALA A 45 -0.19 2.57 -47.97
CA ALA A 45 -0.17 1.22 -48.55
C ALA A 45 1.26 0.63 -48.70
N ALA A 46 2.28 1.48 -48.87
CA ALA A 46 3.69 1.11 -48.93
C ALA A 46 4.34 0.90 -47.55
N GLY A 47 3.59 1.02 -46.46
CA GLY A 47 4.06 0.85 -45.08
C GLY A 47 4.76 2.07 -44.47
N GLN A 48 4.77 3.22 -45.16
CA GLN A 48 5.37 4.44 -44.62
C GLN A 48 4.45 5.05 -43.55
N ARG A 49 5.02 5.34 -42.37
CA ARG A 49 4.32 5.95 -41.24
C ARG A 49 4.58 7.45 -41.18
N ARG A 50 3.53 8.25 -41.11
CA ARG A 50 3.59 9.72 -40.97
C ARG A 50 2.69 10.15 -39.82
N ARG A 51 3.18 11.08 -38.99
CA ARG A 51 2.40 11.69 -37.91
C ARG A 51 1.89 13.06 -38.36
N LEU A 52 0.64 13.37 -38.06
CA LEU A 52 -0.03 14.63 -38.37
C LEU A 52 -0.71 15.19 -37.11
N ASP A 53 -0.64 16.51 -36.96
CA ASP A 53 -1.43 17.26 -35.99
C ASP A 53 -2.65 17.84 -36.70
N LEU A 54 -3.84 17.33 -36.38
CA LEU A 54 -5.09 17.78 -37.00
C LEU A 54 -5.62 19.09 -36.40
N ARG A 55 -4.99 19.63 -35.34
CA ARG A 55 -5.36 20.94 -34.75
C ARG A 55 -4.98 22.11 -35.66
N ASP A 56 -3.96 21.92 -36.50
CA ASP A 56 -3.43 22.96 -37.38
C ASP A 56 -4.32 23.24 -38.61
N GLY A 57 -5.41 22.48 -38.80
CA GLY A 57 -6.40 22.66 -39.88
C GLY A 57 -5.90 22.32 -41.29
N ALA A 58 -4.65 22.67 -41.63
CA ALA A 58 -3.99 22.33 -42.89
C ALA A 58 -3.77 20.81 -43.02
N SER A 59 -3.37 20.15 -41.94
CA SER A 59 -3.16 18.70 -41.88
C SER A 59 -4.45 17.90 -42.13
N ALA A 60 -5.62 18.46 -41.79
CA ALA A 60 -6.92 17.80 -42.01
C ALA A 60 -7.29 17.70 -43.50
N ARG A 61 -6.68 18.54 -44.34
CA ARG A 61 -6.85 18.55 -45.81
C ARG A 61 -5.90 17.61 -46.53
N THR A 62 -5.03 16.89 -45.81
CA THR A 62 -4.12 15.91 -46.40
C THR A 62 -4.91 14.83 -47.15
N ALA A 63 -4.54 14.59 -48.40
CA ALA A 63 -5.15 13.54 -49.23
C ALA A 63 -4.60 12.16 -48.86
N LEU A 64 -5.51 11.22 -48.70
CA LEU A 64 -5.26 9.79 -48.50
C LEU A 64 -5.53 9.04 -49.82
N HIS A 65 -4.83 7.93 -50.00
CA HIS A 65 -4.96 7.05 -51.17
C HIS A 65 -5.53 5.67 -50.78
N PRO A 66 -6.05 4.89 -51.74
CA PRO A 66 -6.51 3.53 -51.48
C PRO A 66 -5.39 2.67 -50.89
N GLY A 67 -5.70 1.93 -49.82
CA GLY A 67 -4.72 1.14 -49.06
C GLY A 67 -4.10 1.87 -47.87
N ASP A 68 -4.28 3.19 -47.75
CA ASP A 68 -3.83 3.93 -46.57
C ASP A 68 -4.72 3.62 -45.35
N SER A 69 -4.09 3.65 -44.17
CA SER A 69 -4.75 3.52 -42.87
C SER A 69 -4.52 4.73 -41.99
N LEU A 70 -5.60 5.25 -41.44
CA LEU A 70 -5.64 6.36 -40.50
C LEU A 70 -5.88 5.80 -39.09
N ARG A 71 -4.94 6.04 -38.17
CA ARG A 71 -5.05 5.65 -36.77
C ARG A 71 -5.07 6.89 -35.90
N ILE A 72 -6.15 7.05 -35.15
CA ILE A 72 -6.29 8.10 -34.14
C ILE A 72 -6.18 7.42 -32.79
N ASN A 73 -5.10 7.68 -32.06
CA ASN A 73 -5.00 7.20 -30.69
C ASN A 73 -5.94 8.03 -29.82
N PRO A 74 -6.53 7.44 -28.77
CA PRO A 74 -7.18 8.26 -27.77
C PRO A 74 -6.15 9.19 -27.11
N VAL A 75 -6.56 10.39 -26.69
CA VAL A 75 -5.81 11.21 -25.75
C VAL A 75 -5.42 10.27 -24.63
N PRO A 76 -4.17 10.31 -24.16
CA PRO A 76 -3.80 9.71 -22.88
C PRO A 76 -4.51 10.45 -21.72
N GLN A 77 -5.80 10.75 -21.82
CA GLN A 77 -6.64 11.11 -20.70
C GLN A 77 -6.94 9.78 -20.01
N ALA A 78 -6.19 9.46 -18.95
CA ALA A 78 -6.37 10.03 -17.63
C ALA A 78 -7.75 9.61 -17.11
N LEU A 79 -7.72 8.80 -16.06
CA LEU A 79 -8.85 8.33 -15.30
C LEU A 79 -9.64 7.20 -15.99
N GLU A 80 -9.14 5.96 -15.89
CA GLU A 80 -10.06 5.03 -15.24
C GLU A 80 -10.41 5.72 -13.92
N ALA A 81 -11.67 6.11 -13.74
CA ALA A 81 -12.16 6.86 -12.58
C ALA A 81 -11.94 6.04 -11.31
N ARG A 82 -10.70 6.01 -10.87
CA ARG A 82 -10.22 5.31 -9.70
C ARG A 82 -9.71 6.40 -8.79
N ALA A 83 -10.56 6.70 -7.82
CA ALA A 83 -10.33 7.77 -6.89
C ALA A 83 -9.40 7.30 -5.77
N VAL A 84 -8.64 8.23 -5.23
CA VAL A 84 -7.98 8.07 -3.94
C VAL A 84 -8.77 8.85 -2.91
N THR A 85 -8.94 8.27 -1.74
CA THR A 85 -9.68 8.90 -0.66
C THR A 85 -8.70 9.45 0.37
N ILE A 86 -8.77 10.75 0.64
CA ILE A 86 -8.01 11.40 1.70
C ILE A 86 -8.96 11.91 2.78
N SER A 87 -8.64 11.62 4.03
CA SER A 87 -9.51 11.94 5.17
C SER A 87 -8.71 12.34 6.42
N GLY A 88 -9.41 12.86 7.43
CA GLY A 88 -8.83 13.31 8.68
C GLY A 88 -8.46 14.79 8.66
N ALA A 89 -7.28 15.14 9.18
CA ALA A 89 -6.79 16.49 9.42
C ALA A 89 -6.25 17.16 8.13
N VAL A 90 -7.08 17.20 7.10
CA VAL A 90 -6.84 17.90 5.83
C VAL A 90 -7.90 18.97 5.62
N ARG A 91 -7.59 20.04 4.87
CA ARG A 91 -8.55 21.15 4.69
C ARG A 91 -9.80 20.74 3.90
N ARG A 92 -9.68 19.84 2.94
CA ARG A 92 -10.80 19.34 2.11
C ARG A 92 -10.75 17.81 2.01
N PRO A 93 -11.25 17.07 3.01
CA PRO A 93 -11.34 15.61 2.93
C PRO A 93 -12.33 15.19 1.84
N GLY A 94 -12.07 14.07 1.19
CA GLY A 94 -12.92 13.57 0.11
C GLY A 94 -12.19 12.59 -0.81
N SER A 95 -12.90 12.20 -1.86
CA SER A 95 -12.36 11.36 -2.93
C SER A 95 -11.88 12.24 -4.09
N TYR A 96 -10.68 11.95 -4.58
CA TYR A 96 -10.01 12.69 -5.64
C TYR A 96 -9.65 11.75 -6.77
N ASP A 97 -9.98 12.16 -7.99
CA ASP A 97 -9.52 11.53 -9.21
C ASP A 97 -7.97 11.55 -9.27
N VAL A 98 -7.36 10.39 -9.48
CA VAL A 98 -5.89 10.24 -9.52
C VAL A 98 -5.37 10.16 -10.95
N ALA A 99 -4.48 11.09 -11.28
CA ALA A 99 -3.76 11.07 -12.54
C ALA A 99 -2.59 10.08 -12.52
N ARG A 100 -2.17 9.61 -13.70
CA ARG A 100 -0.96 8.78 -13.81
C ARG A 100 0.26 9.56 -13.34
N GLY A 101 0.99 9.00 -12.38
CA GLY A 101 2.19 9.63 -11.84
C GLY A 101 1.92 10.71 -10.78
N GLU A 102 0.68 10.82 -10.29
CA GLU A 102 0.35 11.72 -9.21
C GLU A 102 0.93 11.22 -7.88
N THR A 103 1.41 12.16 -7.06
CA THR A 103 2.07 11.88 -5.78
C THR A 103 1.20 12.24 -4.58
N LEU A 104 1.58 11.73 -3.41
CA LEU A 104 0.95 12.05 -2.13
C LEU A 104 0.98 13.56 -1.85
N SER A 105 2.12 14.23 -2.06
CA SER A 105 2.22 15.67 -1.82
C SER A 105 1.29 16.50 -2.72
N SER A 106 1.18 16.13 -4.01
CA SER A 106 0.24 16.75 -4.96
C SER A 106 -1.21 16.61 -4.50
N LEU A 107 -1.60 15.42 -4.05
CA LEU A 107 -2.93 15.18 -3.50
C LEU A 107 -3.19 16.00 -2.23
N ILE A 108 -2.22 16.09 -1.33
CA ILE A 108 -2.33 16.92 -0.12
C ILE A 108 -2.55 18.39 -0.50
N ASP A 109 -1.80 18.92 -1.47
CA ASP A 109 -1.96 20.29 -1.95
C ASP A 109 -3.33 20.51 -2.61
N ARG A 110 -3.83 19.56 -3.40
CA ARG A 110 -5.20 19.58 -3.98
C ARG A 110 -6.29 19.54 -2.90
N ALA A 111 -6.07 18.78 -1.83
CA ALA A 111 -6.91 18.77 -0.64
C ALA A 111 -6.82 20.08 0.16
N GLY A 112 -6.10 21.07 -0.36
CA GLY A 112 -5.90 22.39 0.20
C GLY A 112 -4.71 22.45 1.15
N GLY A 113 -4.05 21.34 1.46
CA GLY A 113 -3.00 21.18 2.47
C GLY A 113 -3.50 20.66 3.81
N LEU A 114 -2.56 20.39 4.71
CA LEU A 114 -2.83 19.89 6.06
C LEU A 114 -3.40 20.99 6.98
N THR A 115 -4.23 20.62 7.94
CA THR A 115 -4.69 21.54 9.00
C THR A 115 -3.60 21.75 10.06
N GLU A 116 -3.75 22.75 10.93
CA GLU A 116 -2.80 23.03 12.02
C GLU A 116 -2.75 21.90 13.07
N GLU A 117 -3.85 21.16 13.21
CA GLU A 117 -3.95 20.01 14.12
C GLU A 117 -3.44 18.72 13.49
N ALA A 118 -3.02 18.73 12.22
CA ALA A 118 -2.64 17.53 11.50
C ALA A 118 -1.36 16.90 12.06
N TYR A 119 -1.29 15.58 11.97
CA TYR A 119 -0.13 14.83 12.38
C TYR A 119 0.37 13.90 11.27
N PRO A 120 1.22 14.42 10.37
CA PRO A 120 1.73 13.66 9.22
C PRO A 120 2.46 12.38 9.64
N ALA A 121 3.20 12.42 10.75
CA ALA A 121 3.92 11.27 11.28
C ALA A 121 3.02 10.12 11.78
N GLY A 122 1.70 10.33 11.87
CA GLY A 122 0.71 9.29 12.17
C GLY A 122 -0.12 8.87 10.96
N THR A 123 0.28 9.25 9.75
CA THR A 123 -0.50 8.95 8.55
C THR A 123 -0.66 7.45 8.36
N SER A 124 -1.90 7.01 8.14
CA SER A 124 -2.21 5.66 7.71
C SER A 124 -2.47 5.68 6.21
N PHE A 125 -1.64 4.95 5.47
CA PHE A 125 -1.79 4.78 4.04
C PHE A 125 -2.12 3.32 3.76
N LEU A 126 -3.29 3.08 3.19
CA LEU A 126 -3.78 1.74 2.86
C LEU A 126 -3.83 1.58 1.34
N ARG A 127 -3.26 0.48 0.85
CA ARG A 127 -3.11 0.18 -0.56
C ARG A 127 -3.60 -1.22 -0.89
N ASP A 128 -4.49 -1.31 -1.88
CA ASP A 128 -5.11 -2.58 -2.25
C ASP A 128 -4.13 -3.58 -2.89
N SER A 129 -3.11 -3.10 -3.62
CA SER A 129 -2.09 -3.97 -4.22
C SER A 129 -1.22 -4.64 -3.15
N GLU A 130 -0.78 -3.89 -2.14
CA GLU A 130 -0.04 -4.45 -1.00
C GLU A 130 -0.93 -5.36 -0.16
N ARG A 131 -2.21 -5.02 0.05
CA ARG A 131 -3.19 -5.89 0.69
C ARG A 131 -3.28 -7.26 0.01
N LYS A 132 -3.41 -7.27 -1.32
CA LYS A 132 -3.47 -8.51 -2.12
C LYS A 132 -2.17 -9.30 -2.06
N ARG A 133 -1.02 -8.62 -2.09
CA ARG A 133 0.31 -9.24 -2.00
C ARG A 133 0.51 -9.91 -0.65
N GLU A 134 0.18 -9.23 0.43
CA GLU A 134 0.24 -9.74 1.79
C GLU A 134 -0.73 -10.92 1.98
N ARG A 135 -1.94 -10.83 1.43
CA ARG A 135 -2.91 -11.92 1.45
C ARG A 135 -2.39 -13.17 0.73
N ALA A 136 -1.83 -12.99 -0.47
CA ALA A 136 -1.26 -14.09 -1.24
C ALA A 136 -0.08 -14.75 -0.51
N TRP A 137 0.71 -13.96 0.24
CA TRP A 137 1.78 -14.46 1.08
C TRP A 137 1.24 -15.35 2.21
N PHE A 138 0.24 -14.89 2.96
CA PHE A 138 -0.42 -15.69 4.02
C PHE A 138 -1.04 -16.98 3.47
N ASP A 139 -1.75 -16.89 2.34
CA ASP A 139 -2.36 -18.06 1.70
C ASP A 139 -1.29 -19.07 1.25
N GLN A 140 -0.12 -18.60 0.80
CA GLN A 140 0.99 -19.48 0.46
C GLN A 140 1.59 -20.16 1.70
N GLN A 141 1.81 -19.42 2.80
CA GLN A 141 2.30 -19.98 4.05
C GLN A 141 1.35 -21.06 4.60
N ALA A 142 0.02 -20.83 4.53
CA ALA A 142 -0.96 -21.83 4.91
C ALA A 142 -0.88 -23.11 4.06
N ARG A 143 -0.66 -22.98 2.75
CA ARG A 143 -0.45 -24.13 1.84
C ARG A 143 0.85 -24.87 2.14
N ASP A 144 1.92 -24.15 2.47
CA ASP A 144 3.20 -24.75 2.85
C ASP A 144 3.06 -25.60 4.12
N LEU A 145 2.37 -25.09 5.14
CA LEU A 145 2.05 -25.83 6.36
C LEU A 145 1.24 -27.09 6.06
N GLU A 146 0.25 -27.02 5.17
CA GLU A 146 -0.53 -28.19 4.78
C GLU A 146 0.26 -29.26 4.07
N ARG A 147 1.15 -28.87 3.16
CA ARG A 147 2.04 -29.83 2.49
C ARG A 147 2.98 -30.49 3.49
N TRP A 148 3.52 -29.71 4.42
CA TRP A 148 4.35 -30.23 5.50
C TRP A 148 3.58 -31.27 6.33
N MET A 149 2.33 -30.98 6.70
CA MET A 149 1.49 -31.95 7.44
C MET A 149 1.28 -33.26 6.67
N VAL A 150 1.00 -33.21 5.36
CA VAL A 150 0.78 -34.43 4.54
C VAL A 150 2.02 -35.30 4.51
N GLN A 151 3.19 -34.71 4.28
CA GLN A 151 4.48 -35.43 4.26
C GLN A 151 4.81 -36.07 5.61
N GLU A 152 4.44 -35.41 6.71
CA GLU A 152 4.69 -35.93 8.05
C GLU A 152 3.71 -37.05 8.44
N VAL A 153 2.48 -37.04 7.93
CA VAL A 153 1.52 -38.15 8.08
C VAL A 153 1.99 -39.39 7.31
N GLU A 154 2.50 -39.22 6.09
CA GLU A 154 3.00 -40.33 5.26
C GLU A 154 4.21 -41.05 5.86
N LYS A 155 5.04 -40.35 6.63
CA LYS A 155 6.24 -40.90 7.29
C LYS A 155 5.96 -41.73 8.56
N GLY A 156 4.71 -41.86 9.00
CA GLY A 156 4.27 -42.96 9.88
C GLY A 156 4.66 -42.92 11.36
N GLU A 157 4.80 -41.76 12.01
CA GLU A 157 4.99 -41.67 13.47
C GLU A 157 3.76 -41.07 14.19
N ALA A 158 3.12 -41.88 15.03
CA ALA A 158 1.87 -41.55 15.75
C ALA A 158 2.00 -40.47 16.85
N ALA A 159 3.22 -40.02 17.19
CA ALA A 159 3.45 -38.89 18.10
C ALA A 159 3.19 -37.51 17.47
N ARG A 160 2.72 -37.48 16.20
CA ARG A 160 2.53 -36.26 15.38
C ARG A 160 1.09 -35.72 15.34
N SER A 161 0.09 -36.37 15.95
CA SER A 161 -1.31 -35.93 15.87
C SER A 161 -1.51 -34.51 16.41
N ASP A 162 -0.87 -34.19 17.51
CA ASP A 162 -1.04 -32.91 18.21
C ASP A 162 -0.37 -31.77 17.45
N VAL A 163 0.82 -32.05 16.89
CA VAL A 163 1.57 -31.10 16.06
C VAL A 163 0.85 -30.84 14.73
N VAL A 164 0.29 -31.88 14.11
CA VAL A 164 -0.56 -31.75 12.91
C VAL A 164 -1.85 -31.00 13.23
N GLY A 165 -2.44 -31.23 14.40
CA GLY A 165 -3.61 -30.48 14.88
C GLY A 165 -3.32 -28.98 15.02
N LEU A 166 -2.20 -28.63 15.67
CA LEU A 166 -1.74 -27.25 15.83
C LEU A 166 -1.43 -26.60 14.47
N ALA A 167 -0.72 -27.30 13.58
CA ALA A 167 -0.40 -26.80 12.26
C ALA A 167 -1.66 -26.56 11.40
N ARG A 168 -2.68 -27.42 11.51
CA ARG A 168 -3.98 -27.22 10.86
C ARG A 168 -4.72 -26.00 11.41
N GLN A 169 -4.69 -25.81 12.73
CA GLN A 169 -5.28 -24.63 13.36
C GLN A 169 -4.59 -23.36 12.88
N LEU A 170 -3.25 -23.36 12.84
CA LEU A 170 -2.46 -22.24 12.34
C LEU A 170 -2.75 -21.95 10.86
N ALA A 171 -2.80 -22.97 10.01
CA ALA A 171 -3.14 -22.80 8.59
C ALA A 171 -4.55 -22.20 8.40
N THR A 172 -5.51 -22.60 9.23
CA THR A 172 -6.86 -22.01 9.26
C THR A 172 -6.82 -20.55 9.69
N GLN A 173 -6.06 -20.23 10.74
CA GLN A 173 -5.89 -18.85 11.21
C GLN A 173 -5.25 -17.96 10.15
N LEU A 174 -4.16 -18.41 9.50
CA LEU A 174 -3.49 -17.66 8.43
C LEU A 174 -4.43 -17.34 7.25
N ARG A 175 -5.31 -18.28 6.89
CA ARG A 175 -6.35 -18.04 5.87
C ARG A 175 -7.47 -17.12 6.35
N GLY A 176 -7.68 -16.98 7.65
CA GLY A 176 -8.66 -16.07 8.22
C GLY A 176 -8.19 -14.61 8.28
N VAL A 177 -6.89 -14.35 8.12
CA VAL A 177 -6.33 -12.99 8.24
C VAL A 177 -6.71 -12.15 7.02
N GLU A 178 -7.43 -11.05 7.26
CA GLU A 178 -7.63 -9.99 6.27
C GLU A 178 -6.58 -8.89 6.49
N PRO A 179 -5.52 -8.82 5.66
CA PRO A 179 -4.55 -7.74 5.78
C PRO A 179 -5.18 -6.39 5.44
N LEU A 180 -4.64 -5.32 6.02
CA LEU A 180 -5.06 -3.95 5.73
C LEU A 180 -4.36 -3.35 4.50
N GLY A 181 -3.23 -3.92 4.09
CA GLY A 181 -2.38 -3.34 3.05
C GLY A 181 -1.77 -2.01 3.46
N ARG A 182 -1.39 -1.87 4.73
CA ARG A 182 -0.80 -0.64 5.26
C ARG A 182 0.62 -0.48 4.74
N ILE A 183 0.92 0.69 4.20
CA ILE A 183 2.28 1.08 3.84
C ILE A 183 2.76 2.22 4.74
N VAL A 184 4.05 2.20 5.05
CA VAL A 184 4.70 3.26 5.81
C VAL A 184 5.17 4.32 4.84
N VAL A 185 4.73 5.56 5.04
CA VAL A 185 5.03 6.69 4.16
C VAL A 185 5.43 7.92 4.97
N GLU A 186 6.26 8.76 4.35
CA GLU A 186 6.40 10.15 4.78
C GLU A 186 5.25 10.97 4.20
N ALA A 187 4.58 11.75 5.04
CA ALA A 187 3.40 12.53 4.64
C ALA A 187 3.55 14.02 4.97
N ASP A 188 4.66 14.44 5.60
CA ASP A 188 4.93 15.85 5.87
C ASP A 188 5.31 16.58 4.57
N PRO A 189 4.50 17.54 4.09
CA PRO A 189 4.79 18.26 2.85
C PRO A 189 6.12 19.01 2.88
N LEU A 190 6.60 19.44 4.05
CA LEU A 190 7.90 20.11 4.17
C LEU A 190 9.05 19.12 3.94
N VAL A 191 8.92 17.91 4.48
CA VAL A 191 9.91 16.84 4.29
C VAL A 191 9.89 16.35 2.85
N LEU A 192 8.71 16.14 2.26
CA LEU A 192 8.56 15.68 0.88
C LEU A 192 9.11 16.69 -0.14
N ARG A 193 8.98 18.00 0.13
CA ARG A 193 9.62 19.04 -0.72
C ARG A 193 11.13 19.00 -0.69
N GLN A 194 11.72 18.65 0.45
CA GLN A 194 13.18 18.54 0.60
C GLN A 194 13.72 17.19 0.12
N ARG A 195 12.90 16.14 0.21
CA ARG A 195 13.21 14.76 -0.17
C ARG A 195 12.12 14.18 -1.08
N PRO A 196 12.07 14.60 -2.36
CA PRO A 196 11.04 14.15 -3.30
C PRO A 196 11.07 12.63 -3.55
N GLU A 197 12.19 11.96 -3.29
CA GLU A 197 12.32 10.51 -3.37
C GLU A 197 11.45 9.74 -2.37
N LEU A 198 10.98 10.41 -1.30
CA LEU A 198 10.05 9.83 -0.33
C LEU A 198 8.59 10.01 -0.73
N ASP A 199 8.31 10.81 -1.76
CA ASP A 199 6.95 11.14 -2.19
C ASP A 199 6.37 9.99 -3.01
N VAL A 200 5.48 9.23 -2.38
CA VAL A 200 4.92 8.01 -2.95
C VAL A 200 3.96 8.34 -4.09
N LEU A 201 4.10 7.59 -5.19
CA LEU A 201 3.13 7.59 -6.28
C LEU A 201 1.83 6.94 -5.84
N LEU A 202 0.73 7.62 -6.09
CA LEU A 202 -0.60 7.14 -5.76
C LEU A 202 -1.05 6.05 -6.72
N GLU A 203 -1.73 5.07 -6.15
CA GLU A 203 -2.44 4.04 -6.87
C GLU A 203 -3.96 4.28 -6.72
N PRO A 204 -4.73 3.89 -7.73
CA PRO A 204 -6.16 3.64 -7.59
C PRO A 204 -6.60 3.05 -6.26
N ASP A 205 -7.67 3.61 -5.69
CA ASP A 205 -8.32 3.11 -4.47
C ASP A 205 -7.46 3.20 -3.20
N ASP A 206 -6.31 3.87 -3.24
CA ASP A 206 -5.56 4.19 -2.03
C ASP A 206 -6.44 4.98 -1.04
N ARG A 207 -6.26 4.67 0.23
CA ARG A 207 -6.94 5.36 1.33
C ARG A 207 -5.90 5.95 2.26
N ILE A 208 -5.95 7.27 2.39
CA ILE A 208 -5.03 8.05 3.18
C ILE A 208 -5.80 8.68 4.32
N VAL A 209 -5.38 8.39 5.55
CA VAL A 209 -5.95 8.94 6.76
C VAL A 209 -4.85 9.70 7.48
N ILE A 210 -5.00 11.02 7.56
CA ILE A 210 -4.07 11.88 8.30
C ILE A 210 -4.73 12.19 9.64
N PRO A 211 -4.26 11.62 10.77
CA PRO A 211 -4.90 11.87 12.05
C PRO A 211 -4.61 13.28 12.56
N LYS A 212 -5.37 13.69 13.58
CA LYS A 212 -4.99 14.84 14.40
C LYS A 212 -3.81 14.47 15.31
N ARG A 213 -3.05 15.47 15.75
CA ARG A 213 -1.95 15.28 16.69
C ARG A 213 -2.47 14.76 18.04
N PRO A 214 -2.14 13.51 18.40
CA PRO A 214 -2.52 12.99 19.70
C PRO A 214 -1.72 13.72 20.81
N LEU A 215 -2.30 13.75 22.00
CA LEU A 215 -1.70 14.36 23.19
C LEU A 215 -1.14 13.32 24.17
N THR A 216 -1.19 12.05 23.81
CA THR A 216 -0.86 10.94 24.70
C THR A 216 0.12 9.95 24.06
N VAL A 217 0.79 9.18 24.92
CA VAL A 217 1.53 7.97 24.60
C VAL A 217 0.88 6.85 25.41
N THR A 218 0.56 5.75 24.75
CA THR A 218 -0.10 4.62 25.41
C THR A 218 0.95 3.63 25.90
N VAL A 219 0.75 3.06 27.08
CA VAL A 219 1.56 1.96 27.64
C VAL A 219 0.62 0.79 27.86
N THR A 220 0.88 -0.34 27.19
CA THR A 220 0.02 -1.52 27.20
C THR A 220 0.81 -2.81 27.41
N GLY A 221 0.08 -3.90 27.67
CA GLY A 221 0.65 -5.23 27.91
C GLY A 221 0.88 -5.52 29.40
N GLU A 222 1.96 -6.21 29.72
CA GLU A 222 2.33 -6.64 31.07
C GLU A 222 2.97 -5.50 31.89
N VAL A 223 2.16 -4.51 32.20
CA VAL A 223 2.48 -3.42 33.14
C VAL A 223 1.58 -3.50 34.35
N LEU A 224 1.94 -2.81 35.44
CA LEU A 224 1.07 -2.76 36.63
C LEU A 224 -0.27 -2.10 36.32
N HIS A 225 -0.26 -0.99 35.56
CA HIS A 225 -1.45 -0.26 35.17
C HIS A 225 -1.34 0.23 33.71
N PRO A 226 -2.02 -0.43 32.75
CA PRO A 226 -2.11 0.07 31.38
C PRO A 226 -2.63 1.51 31.38
N THR A 227 -1.87 2.43 30.77
CA THR A 227 -2.07 3.88 30.94
C THR A 227 -1.89 4.61 29.63
N ALA A 228 -2.78 5.56 29.34
CA ALA A 228 -2.59 6.58 28.30
C ALA A 228 -2.00 7.84 28.95
N ALA A 229 -0.67 7.94 28.97
CA ALA A 229 0.05 9.03 29.62
C ALA A 229 0.11 10.26 28.70
N GLN A 230 0.03 11.46 29.27
CA GLN A 230 0.19 12.70 28.50
C GLN A 230 1.60 12.77 27.88
N PHE A 231 1.67 13.13 26.61
CA PHE A 231 2.94 13.32 25.90
C PHE A 231 3.73 14.48 26.51
N VAL A 232 4.98 14.21 26.84
CA VAL A 232 5.97 15.20 27.30
C VAL A 232 7.19 15.13 26.39
N SER A 233 7.58 16.27 25.84
CA SER A 233 8.74 16.37 24.95
C SER A 233 10.01 15.88 25.66
N GLY A 234 10.77 15.02 25.00
CA GLY A 234 12.01 14.43 25.53
C GLY A 234 11.82 13.35 26.61
N LYS A 235 10.59 13.04 27.02
CA LYS A 235 10.33 11.95 27.96
C LYS A 235 10.65 10.60 27.31
N THR A 236 11.40 9.77 28.04
CA THR A 236 11.87 8.46 27.59
C THR A 236 10.82 7.38 27.79
N ALA A 237 10.98 6.24 27.10
CA ALA A 237 10.14 5.06 27.30
C ALA A 237 10.10 4.60 28.77
N ASP A 238 11.24 4.58 29.45
CA ASP A 238 11.34 4.28 30.90
C ASP A 238 10.52 5.26 31.75
N GLY A 239 10.51 6.56 31.39
CA GLY A 239 9.65 7.54 32.03
C GLY A 239 8.17 7.22 31.91
N TYR A 240 7.70 6.80 30.74
CA TYR A 240 6.31 6.39 30.53
C TYR A 240 5.98 5.06 31.21
N LEU A 241 6.92 4.10 31.22
CA LEU A 241 6.75 2.84 31.95
C LEU A 241 6.58 3.09 33.46
N ARG A 242 7.34 4.02 34.05
CA ARG A 242 7.14 4.42 35.45
C ARG A 242 5.77 5.02 35.72
N ASP A 243 5.23 5.82 34.80
CA ASP A 243 3.85 6.35 34.94
C ASP A 243 2.83 5.20 34.99
N ALA A 244 3.08 4.10 34.26
CA ALA A 244 2.27 2.88 34.29
C ALA A 244 2.54 1.98 35.52
N GLY A 245 3.35 2.43 36.48
CA GLY A 245 3.77 1.67 37.66
C GLY A 245 4.93 0.70 37.41
N GLY A 246 5.50 0.69 36.22
CA GLY A 246 6.53 -0.26 35.80
C GLY A 246 5.97 -1.54 35.19
N ALA A 247 6.89 -2.36 34.68
CA ALA A 247 6.57 -3.68 34.14
C ALA A 247 6.11 -4.65 35.25
N SER A 248 5.19 -5.55 34.91
CA SER A 248 4.72 -6.59 35.82
C SER A 248 5.81 -7.65 36.05
N ARG A 249 5.66 -8.51 37.08
CA ARG A 249 6.60 -9.62 37.33
C ARG A 249 6.65 -10.65 36.20
N ASN A 250 5.61 -10.69 35.37
CA ASN A 250 5.49 -11.60 34.25
C ASN A 250 5.85 -10.91 32.93
N ALA A 251 6.41 -9.70 32.96
CA ALA A 251 6.81 -8.98 31.77
C ALA A 251 8.12 -9.53 31.19
N ASP A 252 8.23 -9.50 29.87
CA ASP A 252 9.51 -9.68 29.20
C ASP A 252 10.15 -8.33 28.91
N ASP A 253 10.94 -7.85 29.88
CA ASP A 253 11.63 -6.56 29.80
C ASP A 253 12.62 -6.47 28.63
N ALA A 254 13.13 -7.61 28.15
CA ALA A 254 14.10 -7.65 27.06
C ALA A 254 13.45 -7.48 25.67
N ARG A 255 12.13 -7.66 25.58
CA ARG A 255 11.37 -7.61 24.31
C ARG A 255 10.33 -6.51 24.28
N ILE A 256 10.45 -5.50 25.13
CA ILE A 256 9.62 -4.30 25.04
C ILE A 256 9.88 -3.62 23.69
N PHE A 257 8.82 -3.18 23.03
CA PHE A 257 8.91 -2.49 21.74
C PHE A 257 7.98 -1.29 21.67
N LEU A 258 8.35 -0.34 20.82
CA LEU A 258 7.59 0.85 20.53
C LEU A 258 6.87 0.67 19.20
N VAL A 259 5.57 0.90 19.19
CA VAL A 259 4.78 1.11 17.98
C VAL A 259 4.65 2.61 17.76
N LEU A 260 5.17 3.08 16.63
CA LEU A 260 5.09 4.47 16.21
C LEU A 260 3.69 4.79 15.65
N PRO A 261 3.32 6.07 15.57
CA PRO A 261 1.98 6.47 15.11
C PRO A 261 1.69 6.04 13.66
N ASP A 262 2.74 5.98 12.82
CA ASP A 262 2.71 5.47 11.45
C ASP A 262 2.60 3.92 11.36
N GLY A 263 2.60 3.22 12.51
CA GLY A 263 2.47 1.77 12.64
C GLY A 263 3.78 1.01 12.61
N ARG A 264 4.94 1.68 12.47
CA ARG A 264 6.24 1.00 12.55
C ARG A 264 6.51 0.51 13.97
N ALA A 265 6.94 -0.73 14.11
CA ALA A 265 7.44 -1.26 15.37
C ALA A 265 8.98 -1.19 15.43
N GLN A 266 9.53 -0.78 16.58
CA GLN A 266 10.96 -0.82 16.85
C GLN A 266 11.24 -1.38 18.25
N PRO A 267 12.23 -2.27 18.43
CA PRO A 267 12.59 -2.78 19.75
C PRO A 267 13.12 -1.65 20.63
N LEU A 268 12.74 -1.66 21.91
CA LEU A 268 13.28 -0.76 22.93
C LEU A 268 14.28 -1.56 23.77
N SER A 269 15.57 -1.35 23.51
CA SER A 269 16.61 -1.90 24.40
C SER A 269 16.70 -1.02 25.64
N LEU A 270 16.00 -1.43 26.70
CA LEU A 270 16.10 -0.83 28.02
C LEU A 270 17.22 -1.53 28.80
N SER A 271 18.47 -1.29 28.42
CA SER A 271 19.60 -1.79 29.22
C SER A 271 19.85 -0.86 30.39
N SER A 272 19.84 -1.36 31.63
CA SER A 272 20.04 -0.55 32.86
C SER A 272 21.38 0.18 32.93
N TRP A 273 22.31 -0.10 32.01
CA TRP A 273 23.66 0.47 31.94
C TRP A 273 23.81 1.48 30.80
N ASN A 274 22.85 1.57 29.88
CA ASN A 274 22.89 2.49 28.74
C ASN A 274 21.55 3.20 28.59
N HIS A 275 21.47 4.42 29.13
CA HIS A 275 20.29 5.29 28.98
C HIS A 275 20.28 5.92 27.60
N THR A 276 20.08 5.14 26.54
CA THR A 276 19.77 5.73 25.23
C THR A 276 18.44 6.47 25.34
N VAL A 277 18.50 7.80 25.24
CA VAL A 277 17.35 8.69 25.28
C VAL A 277 16.62 8.60 23.94
N THR A 278 15.83 7.53 23.76
CA THR A 278 14.91 7.44 22.63
C THR A 278 13.70 8.32 22.94
N ALA A 279 13.65 9.51 22.34
CA ALA A 279 12.49 10.39 22.43
C ALA A 279 11.27 9.70 21.79
N ILE A 280 10.18 9.61 22.54
CA ILE A 280 8.96 8.93 22.09
C ILE A 280 8.00 9.98 21.51
N PRO A 281 7.62 9.89 20.22
CA PRO A 281 6.68 10.84 19.64
C PRO A 281 5.26 10.64 20.19
N PRO A 282 4.40 11.68 20.14
CA PRO A 282 3.02 11.54 20.56
C PRO A 282 2.27 10.53 19.68
N GLY A 283 1.36 9.79 20.28
CA GLY A 283 0.55 8.76 19.61
C GLY A 283 1.23 7.39 19.54
N SER A 284 2.46 7.27 20.03
CA SER A 284 3.12 5.97 20.12
C SER A 284 2.51 5.08 21.20
N SER A 285 2.64 3.77 21.00
CA SER A 285 2.27 2.74 21.97
C SER A 285 3.53 2.00 22.43
N ILE A 286 3.78 1.96 23.72
CA ILE A 286 4.83 1.15 24.35
C ILE A 286 4.17 -0.17 24.73
N VAL A 287 4.58 -1.24 24.07
CA VAL A 287 4.01 -2.56 24.28
C VAL A 287 4.99 -3.40 25.09
N VAL A 288 4.52 -3.87 26.25
CA VAL A 288 5.26 -4.74 27.16
C VAL A 288 4.74 -6.17 27.01
N PRO A 289 5.45 -7.06 26.31
CA PRO A 289 5.00 -8.44 26.17
C PRO A 289 5.13 -9.22 27.48
N ARG A 290 4.38 -10.32 27.59
CA ARG A 290 4.52 -11.30 28.68
C ARG A 290 5.73 -12.19 28.46
N ASP A 291 6.50 -12.45 29.52
CA ASP A 291 7.53 -13.48 29.55
C ASP A 291 6.86 -14.85 29.40
N PRO A 292 7.14 -15.58 28.32
CA PRO A 292 6.56 -16.87 28.06
C PRO A 292 7.16 -17.96 28.96
N LYS A 293 8.11 -17.68 29.86
CA LYS A 293 8.81 -18.74 30.60
C LYS A 293 8.00 -19.40 31.75
N PRO A 294 8.21 -20.71 31.97
CA PRO A 294 8.86 -21.66 31.07
C PRO A 294 7.76 -22.35 30.26
N PHE A 295 7.34 -21.77 29.14
CA PHE A 295 7.15 -22.61 27.96
C PHE A 295 8.54 -23.21 27.74
N ASP A 296 8.76 -24.40 28.26
CA ASP A 296 10.06 -25.02 28.23
C ASP A 296 10.35 -25.41 26.77
N LEU A 297 11.02 -24.49 26.08
CA LEU A 297 11.58 -24.71 24.77
C LEU A 297 12.51 -25.93 24.80
N MET A 298 13.02 -26.41 25.94
CA MET A 298 13.79 -27.64 26.08
C MET A 298 12.91 -28.92 26.05
N GLU A 299 11.68 -28.86 26.56
CA GLU A 299 10.68 -29.94 26.46
C GLU A 299 10.01 -29.96 25.08
N PHE A 300 9.81 -28.78 24.49
CA PHE A 300 9.28 -28.59 23.14
C PHE A 300 10.35 -28.84 22.04
N SER A 301 11.63 -28.47 22.24
CA SER A 301 12.72 -28.71 21.28
C SER A 301 13.18 -30.15 21.22
N LYS A 302 12.95 -30.95 22.28
CA LYS A 302 13.11 -32.41 22.21
C LYS A 302 12.20 -33.03 21.14
N ASN A 303 11.12 -32.35 20.73
CA ASN A 303 10.16 -32.82 19.73
C ASN A 303 9.93 -31.88 18.50
N MET A 304 10.41 -30.62 18.48
CA MET A 304 10.07 -29.63 17.44
C MET A 304 11.23 -28.73 16.95
N GLY A 305 12.48 -29.21 17.03
CA GLY A 305 13.68 -28.42 16.64
C GLY A 305 13.71 -27.89 15.20
N THR A 306 12.91 -28.44 14.27
CA THR A 306 12.89 -28.02 12.86
C THR A 306 11.83 -26.97 12.51
N ILE A 307 10.81 -26.76 13.36
CA ILE A 307 9.65 -25.90 13.04
C ILE A 307 9.85 -24.45 13.51
N LEU A 308 10.59 -24.23 14.60
CA LEU A 308 10.82 -22.88 15.15
C LEU A 308 11.62 -21.95 14.23
N GLY A 309 12.46 -22.50 13.36
CA GLY A 309 13.16 -21.71 12.33
C GLY A 309 12.22 -21.04 11.32
N GLN A 310 10.98 -21.52 11.19
CA GLN A 310 9.98 -21.02 10.23
C GLN A 310 8.86 -20.19 10.88
N LEU A 311 8.64 -20.31 12.20
CA LEU A 311 7.58 -19.59 12.93
C LEU A 311 7.97 -18.16 13.38
N ALA A 312 9.26 -17.79 13.33
CA ALA A 312 9.73 -16.47 13.77
C ALA A 312 9.12 -15.29 12.99
N ILE A 313 8.49 -15.54 11.83
CA ILE A 313 7.90 -14.51 10.96
C ILE A 313 6.43 -14.21 11.36
N SER A 314 5.74 -15.11 12.08
CA SER A 314 4.31 -14.98 12.35
C SER A 314 3.95 -14.09 13.56
N ALA A 315 4.85 -13.95 14.53
CA ALA A 315 4.59 -13.13 15.72
C ALA A 315 4.47 -11.63 15.40
N ALA A 316 5.18 -11.15 14.37
CA ALA A 316 5.08 -9.77 13.89
C ALA A 316 3.74 -9.48 13.19
N ALA A 317 3.12 -10.48 12.56
CA ALA A 317 1.84 -10.33 11.88
C ALA A 317 0.64 -10.27 12.85
N ILE A 318 0.68 -11.04 13.95
CA ILE A 318 -0.43 -11.11 14.91
C ILE A 318 -0.47 -9.90 15.84
N ALA A 319 0.68 -9.32 16.20
CA ALA A 319 0.73 -8.11 17.02
C ALA A 319 0.14 -6.86 16.32
N VAL A 320 -0.02 -6.90 15.00
CA VAL A 320 -0.59 -5.80 14.18
C VAL A 320 -2.12 -5.92 14.03
N ILE A 321 -2.72 -7.08 14.36
CA ILE A 321 -4.15 -7.37 14.16
C ILE A 321 -4.99 -7.05 15.42
N SER A 322 -4.37 -6.73 16.56
CA SER A 322 -5.07 -6.47 17.83
C SER A 322 -5.21 -5.00 18.23
N GLU A 323 -5.10 -4.04 17.31
CA GLU A 323 -5.52 -2.63 17.51
C GLU A 323 -6.49 -2.15 16.42
#